data_AF-A0A953EVU0-F1
#
_entry.id   AF-A0A953EVU0-F1
#
_cell.length_a   1.000
_cell.length_b   1.000
_cell.length_c   1.000
_cell.angle_alpha   90.00
_cell.angle_beta   90.00
_cell.angle_gamma   90.00
#
_symmetry.space_group_name_H-M   'P 1'
#
loop_
_entity.id
_entity.type
_entity.pdbx_description
1 polymer ?
#
loop_
_entity_poly.entity_id
_entity_poly.type
_entity_poly.pdbx_seq_one_letter_code
_entity_poly.pdbx_strand_id
1 'polypeptide(L)'
;MRCAIPIAALAIIACAGETRAQFWGNYGGWHASTAAEGYARGMADLTRSAGMANVMNAQAAVIGQEAVSANLDNQIKATETFFNKRAINRAYQESVRRPPLSSEQLASIARDRAPNPLRTSDYDPVTGAISWPAVLRDDRFGEYRDPLDVLFRDRAAAGGDLTVQQFNQVRDLTGGMLSALKADIRNYSANDYLRARNFITSLAHEAQIN
;
A
#
# COMPACT_ATOMS: atom_id res chain seq x y z
N MET A 1 -46.24 26.75 -6.32
CA MET A 1 -45.84 27.95 -5.57
C MET A 1 -44.40 27.71 -5.11
N ARG A 2 -43.39 28.08 -5.91
CA ARG A 2 -42.78 29.41 -6.05
C ARG A 2 -42.25 29.97 -4.72
N CYS A 3 -40.91 30.09 -4.67
CA CYS A 3 -40.15 31.20 -4.08
C CYS A 3 -40.08 31.22 -2.54
N ALA A 4 -38.99 31.59 -1.88
CA ALA A 4 -37.69 32.09 -2.32
C ALA A 4 -36.70 31.91 -1.15
N ILE A 5 -35.44 31.73 -1.52
CA ILE A 5 -34.26 31.94 -0.69
C ILE A 5 -34.20 33.43 -0.32
N PRO A 6 -33.83 33.80 0.92
CA PRO A 6 -33.15 35.06 1.16
C PRO A 6 -31.67 34.79 1.50
N ILE A 7 -30.82 35.21 0.57
CA ILE A 7 -29.42 35.55 0.80
C ILE A 7 -29.43 36.88 1.57
N ALA A 8 -28.85 36.90 2.77
CA ALA A 8 -28.37 38.11 3.44
C ALA A 8 -27.63 37.67 4.71
N ALA A 9 -26.41 38.08 5.04
CA ALA A 9 -25.42 38.87 4.34
C ALA A 9 -24.08 38.48 5.00
N LEU A 10 -23.04 38.33 4.20
CA LEU A 10 -21.66 38.20 4.67
C LEU A 10 -21.33 39.50 5.41
N ALA A 11 -21.44 39.51 6.73
CA ALA A 11 -20.91 40.59 7.54
C ALA A 11 -19.38 40.46 7.51
N ILE A 12 -18.78 41.12 6.52
CA ILE A 12 -17.39 41.53 6.59
C ILE A 12 -17.32 42.42 7.82
N ILE A 13 -16.85 41.86 8.94
CA ILE A 13 -16.36 42.66 10.05
C ILE A 13 -15.08 43.29 9.49
N ALA A 14 -15.27 44.44 8.84
CA ALA A 14 -14.22 45.42 8.73
C ALA A 14 -13.86 45.79 10.16
N CYS A 15 -12.88 45.09 10.72
CA CYS A 15 -12.06 45.62 11.79
C CYS A 15 -11.31 46.81 11.21
N ALA A 16 -12.03 47.92 11.02
CA ALA A 16 -11.47 49.23 11.14
C ALA A 16 -10.93 49.26 12.58
N GLY A 17 -9.68 48.86 12.74
CA GLY A 17 -8.95 49.12 13.95
C GLY A 17 -9.13 50.61 14.19
N GLU A 18 -9.77 50.96 15.30
CA GLU A 18 -9.72 52.32 15.81
C GLU A 18 -8.23 52.64 15.90
N THR A 19 -7.71 53.35 14.91
CA THR A 19 -6.51 54.14 15.08
C THR A 19 -6.93 55.19 16.07
N ARG A 20 -6.82 54.81 17.35
CA ARG A 20 -6.83 55.73 18.47
C ARG A 20 -5.57 56.56 18.26
N ALA A 21 -5.69 57.57 17.41
CA ALA A 21 -4.84 58.73 17.50
C ALA A 21 -5.01 59.20 18.94
N GLN A 22 -4.09 58.80 19.81
CA GLN A 22 -3.93 59.42 21.11
C GLN A 22 -3.51 60.85 20.81
N PHE A 23 -4.52 61.70 20.61
CA PHE A 23 -4.39 63.13 20.55
C PHE A 23 -4.00 63.58 21.96
N TRP A 24 -2.70 63.50 22.24
CA TRP A 24 -2.10 64.22 23.36
C TRP A 24 -2.23 65.69 23.01
N GLY A 25 -3.12 66.38 23.73
CA GLY A 25 -3.38 67.79 23.57
C GLY A 25 -2.06 68.55 23.56
N ASN A 26 -1.74 69.14 22.40
CA ASN A 26 -0.71 70.16 22.27
C ASN A 26 -1.27 71.43 22.93
N TYR A 27 -1.11 71.53 24.25
CA TYR A 27 -1.23 72.78 24.96
C TYR A 27 -0.09 73.68 24.47
N GLY A 28 -0.43 74.62 23.60
CA GLY A 28 0.43 75.73 23.20
C GLY A 28 0.78 76.57 24.42
N GLY A 29 1.88 76.20 25.08
CA GLY A 29 2.60 77.03 26.03
C GLY A 29 3.72 77.75 25.30
N TRP A 30 3.78 79.07 25.44
CA TRP A 30 5.00 79.82 25.13
C TRP A 30 6.11 79.32 26.06
N HIS A 31 6.97 78.43 25.56
CA HIS A 31 8.13 77.95 26.31
C HIS A 31 9.37 78.72 25.84
N ALA A 32 10.04 79.38 26.78
CA ALA A 32 11.36 79.92 26.54
C ALA A 32 12.29 78.76 26.19
N SER A 33 12.62 78.60 24.91
CA SER A 33 13.49 77.54 24.42
C SER A 33 14.93 77.81 24.84
N THR A 34 15.22 77.69 26.13
CA THR A 34 16.58 77.71 26.64
C THR A 34 17.20 76.34 26.39
N ALA A 35 18.44 76.30 25.92
CA ALA A 35 19.16 75.05 25.65
C ALA A 35 19.14 74.10 26.86
N ALA A 36 19.10 74.66 28.08
CA ALA A 36 18.98 73.93 29.33
C ALA A 36 17.65 73.16 29.49
N GLU A 37 16.51 73.74 29.08
CA GLU A 37 15.19 73.07 29.17
C GLU A 37 15.07 71.93 28.15
N GLY A 38 15.59 72.13 26.94
CA GLY A 38 15.67 71.07 25.91
C GLY A 38 16.57 69.92 26.35
N TYR A 39 17.71 70.23 26.99
CA TYR A 39 18.61 69.23 27.56
C TYR A 39 17.95 68.45 28.71
N ALA A 40 17.25 69.13 29.62
CA ALA A 40 16.55 68.50 30.73
C ALA A 40 15.41 67.57 30.26
N ARG A 41 14.63 67.99 29.24
CA ARG A 41 13.61 67.12 28.62
C ARG A 41 14.21 65.93 27.90
N GLY A 42 15.27 66.13 27.11
CA GLY A 42 15.98 65.02 26.45
C GLY A 42 16.51 63.98 27.44
N MET A 43 17.07 64.42 28.57
CA MET A 43 17.52 63.52 29.65
C MET A 43 16.35 62.78 30.34
N ALA A 44 15.21 63.44 30.53
CA ALA A 44 14.00 62.80 31.05
C ALA A 44 13.43 61.76 30.07
N ASP A 45 13.46 62.05 28.77
CA ASP A 45 13.01 61.13 27.72
C ASP A 45 13.94 59.93 27.58
N LEU A 46 15.26 60.11 27.74
CA LEU A 46 16.22 58.99 27.82
C LEU A 46 15.93 58.08 29.02
N THR A 47 15.65 58.66 30.19
CA THR A 47 15.35 57.91 31.42
C THR A 47 14.03 57.16 31.29
N ARG A 48 13.00 57.80 30.72
CA ARG A 48 11.72 57.16 30.42
C ARG A 48 11.88 56.04 29.39
N SER A 49 12.64 56.28 28.33
CA SER A 49 12.91 55.29 27.28
C SER A 49 13.65 54.07 27.83
N ALA A 50 14.62 54.26 28.73
CA ALA A 50 15.30 53.17 29.42
C ALA A 50 14.33 52.35 30.30
N GLY A 51 13.42 53.01 31.01
CA GLY A 51 12.36 52.35 31.77
C GLY A 51 11.39 51.56 30.89
N MET A 52 10.95 52.14 29.78
CA MET A 52 10.09 51.47 28.80
C MET A 52 10.78 50.27 28.15
N ALA A 53 12.07 50.39 27.82
CA ALA A 53 12.86 49.30 27.26
C ALA A 53 12.90 48.09 28.21
N ASN A 54 13.05 48.31 29.51
CA ASN A 54 13.03 47.21 30.50
C ASN A 54 11.67 46.51 30.54
N VAL A 55 10.56 47.25 30.49
CA VAL A 55 9.21 46.66 30.45
C VAL A 55 8.99 45.89 29.15
N MET A 56 9.37 46.47 28.00
CA MET A 56 9.25 45.80 26.71
C MET A 56 10.11 44.54 26.62
N ASN A 57 11.32 44.56 27.19
CA ASN A 57 12.19 43.38 27.27
C ASN A 57 11.57 42.29 28.15
N ALA A 58 10.97 42.65 29.30
CA ALA A 58 10.27 41.71 30.16
C ALA A 58 9.03 41.12 29.47
N GLN A 59 8.24 41.95 28.78
CA GLN A 59 7.08 41.50 28.01
C GLN A 59 7.50 40.57 26.85
N ALA A 60 8.57 40.90 26.13
CA ALA A 60 9.11 40.05 25.07
C ALA A 60 9.57 38.69 25.62
N ALA A 61 10.18 38.66 26.82
CA ALA A 61 10.56 37.41 27.47
C ALA A 61 9.34 36.54 27.82
N VAL A 62 8.24 37.13 28.31
CA VAL A 62 6.99 36.41 28.59
C VAL A 62 6.37 35.85 27.32
N ILE A 63 6.25 36.67 26.27
CA ILE A 63 5.72 36.22 24.96
C ILE A 63 6.59 35.08 24.39
N GLY A 64 7.91 35.16 24.55
CA GLY A 64 8.82 34.09 24.15
C GLY A 64 8.56 32.79 24.90
N GLN A 65 8.32 32.85 26.22
CA GLN A 65 7.98 31.67 27.02
C GLN A 65 6.61 31.08 26.64
N GLU A 66 5.61 31.92 26.40
CA GLU A 66 4.28 31.50 25.94
C GLU A 66 4.34 30.84 24.55
N ALA A 67 5.18 31.34 23.65
CA ALA A 67 5.38 30.73 22.34
C ALA A 67 6.02 29.32 22.46
N VAL A 68 6.97 29.15 23.38
CA VAL A 68 7.59 27.84 23.66
C VAL A 68 6.57 26.86 24.25
N SER A 69 5.76 27.27 25.24
CA SER A 69 4.75 26.40 25.83
C SER A 69 3.70 25.99 24.78
N ALA A 70 3.22 26.92 23.97
CA ALA A 70 2.30 26.62 22.88
C ALA A 70 2.91 25.65 21.85
N ASN A 71 4.22 25.76 21.57
CA ASN A 71 4.90 24.82 20.68
C ASN A 71 4.93 23.40 21.28
N LEU A 72 5.28 23.26 22.56
CA LEU A 72 5.30 21.97 23.25
C LEU A 72 3.90 21.34 23.29
N ASP A 73 2.87 22.13 23.60
CA ASP A 73 1.48 21.65 23.58
C ASP A 73 1.07 21.16 22.19
N ASN A 74 1.47 21.87 21.13
CA ASN A 74 1.20 21.45 19.77
C ASN A 74 1.90 20.13 19.42
N GLN A 75 3.13 19.91 19.89
CA GLN A 75 3.86 18.66 19.69
C GLN A 75 3.20 17.49 20.43
N ILE A 76 2.76 17.72 21.68
CA ILE A 76 2.04 16.72 22.48
C ILE A 76 0.73 16.35 21.78
N LYS A 77 -0.08 17.36 21.41
CA LYS A 77 -1.36 17.14 20.69
C LYS A 77 -1.16 16.41 19.38
N ALA A 78 -0.11 16.73 18.61
CA ALA A 78 0.20 16.03 17.37
C ALA A 78 0.50 14.54 17.63
N THR A 79 1.29 14.26 18.66
CA THR A 79 1.67 12.91 19.08
C THR A 79 0.45 12.10 19.55
N GLU A 80 -0.36 12.67 20.44
CA GLU A 80 -1.62 12.07 20.90
C GLU A 80 -2.56 11.79 19.73
N THR A 81 -2.73 12.75 18.83
CA THR A 81 -3.57 12.59 17.64
C THR A 81 -3.10 11.44 16.76
N PHE A 82 -1.79 11.30 16.54
CA PHE A 82 -1.22 10.21 15.78
C PHE A 82 -1.53 8.83 16.40
N PHE A 83 -1.28 8.67 17.70
CA PHE A 83 -1.53 7.41 18.39
C PHE A 83 -3.03 7.10 18.49
N ASN A 84 -3.87 8.11 18.72
CA ASN A 84 -5.33 7.95 18.73
C ASN A 84 -5.85 7.48 17.37
N LYS A 85 -5.42 8.12 16.28
CA LYS A 85 -5.76 7.69 14.91
C LYS A 85 -5.30 6.25 14.64
N ARG A 86 -4.10 5.89 15.09
CA ARG A 86 -3.56 4.54 14.92
C ARG A 86 -4.37 3.50 15.72
N ALA A 87 -4.76 3.83 16.95
CA ALA A 87 -5.58 2.96 17.79
C ALA A 87 -6.97 2.75 17.17
N ILE A 88 -7.63 3.83 16.71
CA ILE A 88 -8.92 3.76 16.01
C ILE A 88 -8.80 2.90 14.75
N ASN A 89 -7.76 3.12 13.94
CA ASN A 89 -7.53 2.32 12.74
C ASN A 89 -7.31 0.84 13.06
N ARG A 90 -6.53 0.53 14.10
CA ARG A 90 -6.31 -0.86 14.53
C ARG A 90 -7.61 -1.51 14.98
N ALA A 91 -8.41 -0.82 15.81
CA ALA A 91 -9.69 -1.32 16.27
C ALA A 91 -10.68 -1.54 15.11
N TYR A 92 -10.70 -0.64 14.13
CA TYR A 92 -11.48 -0.82 12.90
C TYR A 92 -11.00 -2.02 12.09
N GLN A 93 -9.68 -2.16 11.89
CA GLN A 93 -9.11 -3.31 11.19
C GLN A 93 -9.45 -4.62 11.89
N GLU A 94 -9.37 -4.66 13.22
CA GLU A 94 -9.74 -5.83 14.03
C GLU A 94 -11.24 -6.15 13.94
N SER A 95 -12.12 -5.13 13.87
CA SER A 95 -13.57 -5.35 13.75
C SER A 95 -13.98 -5.87 12.37
N VAL A 96 -13.27 -5.49 11.30
CA VAL A 96 -13.52 -6.01 9.95
C VAL A 96 -12.71 -7.26 9.62
N ARG A 97 -11.69 -7.59 10.44
CA ARG A 97 -10.81 -8.74 10.20
C ARG A 97 -11.62 -10.03 10.34
N ARG A 98 -11.68 -10.78 9.24
CA ARG A 98 -12.22 -12.14 9.27
C ARG A 98 -11.34 -13.01 10.16
N PRO A 99 -11.92 -13.91 10.97
CA PRO A 99 -11.14 -14.89 11.70
C PRO A 99 -10.18 -15.63 10.76
N PRO A 100 -8.93 -15.90 11.18
CA PRO A 100 -8.03 -16.74 10.38
C PRO A 100 -8.71 -18.09 10.12
N LEU A 101 -8.49 -18.63 8.92
CA LEU A 101 -8.98 -19.97 8.57
C LEU A 101 -8.39 -21.00 9.54
N SER A 102 -9.20 -21.97 9.97
CA SER A 102 -8.71 -23.05 10.83
C SER A 102 -7.66 -23.90 10.11
N SER A 103 -6.82 -24.63 10.85
CA SER A 103 -5.87 -25.59 10.28
C SER A 103 -6.57 -26.61 9.38
N GLU A 104 -7.76 -27.08 9.77
CA GLU A 104 -8.58 -27.98 8.97
C GLU A 104 -9.09 -27.33 7.68
N GLN A 105 -9.54 -26.07 7.73
CA GLN A 105 -9.97 -25.33 6.54
C GLN A 105 -8.79 -25.09 5.59
N LEU A 106 -7.63 -24.74 6.13
CA LEU A 106 -6.40 -24.62 5.36
C LEU A 106 -5.99 -25.95 4.72
N ALA A 107 -6.08 -27.06 5.45
CA ALA A 107 -5.80 -28.40 4.93
C ALA A 107 -6.83 -28.84 3.88
N SER A 108 -8.10 -28.45 4.02
CA SER A 108 -9.12 -28.68 2.97
C SER A 108 -8.77 -27.90 1.72
N ILE A 109 -8.51 -26.59 1.84
CA ILE A 109 -8.14 -25.74 0.69
C ILE A 109 -6.87 -26.25 0.01
N ALA A 110 -5.89 -26.74 0.78
CA ALA A 110 -4.67 -27.33 0.25
C ALA A 110 -4.95 -28.62 -0.53
N ARG A 111 -5.82 -29.50 -0.02
CA ARG A 111 -6.27 -30.71 -0.72
C ARG A 111 -7.07 -30.38 -1.98
N ASP A 112 -7.98 -29.40 -1.90
CA ASP A 112 -8.81 -28.96 -3.04
C ASP A 112 -7.98 -28.28 -4.14
N ARG A 113 -6.85 -27.66 -3.76
CA ARG A 113 -5.89 -27.07 -4.70
C ARG A 113 -4.82 -28.04 -5.17
N ALA A 114 -4.65 -29.18 -4.52
CA ALA A 114 -3.72 -30.21 -4.98
C ALA A 114 -4.21 -30.70 -6.35
N PRO A 115 -3.34 -30.77 -7.36
CA PRO A 115 -3.68 -31.44 -8.62
C PRO A 115 -4.15 -32.86 -8.30
N ASN A 116 -5.24 -33.30 -8.92
CA ASN A 116 -5.67 -34.69 -8.78
C ASN A 116 -4.50 -35.61 -9.20
N PRO A 117 -4.09 -36.57 -8.35
CA PRO A 117 -3.07 -37.54 -8.75
C PRO A 117 -3.54 -38.25 -10.01
N LEU A 118 -2.61 -38.53 -10.93
CA LEU A 118 -2.92 -39.33 -12.11
C LEU A 118 -3.56 -40.64 -11.65
N ARG A 119 -4.69 -40.99 -12.25
CA ARG A 119 -5.20 -42.33 -12.04
C ARG A 119 -4.19 -43.29 -12.64
N THR A 120 -3.91 -44.39 -11.94
CA THR A 120 -3.01 -45.49 -12.34
C THR A 120 -3.31 -46.04 -13.75
N SER A 121 -4.44 -45.68 -14.37
CA SER A 121 -4.79 -45.99 -15.75
C SER A 121 -4.04 -45.18 -16.82
N ASP A 122 -3.37 -44.09 -16.45
CA ASP A 122 -2.92 -43.07 -17.39
C ASP A 122 -1.40 -43.12 -17.67
N TYR A 123 -0.62 -43.68 -16.73
CA TYR A 123 0.83 -43.87 -16.83
C TYR A 123 1.24 -45.15 -16.09
N ASP A 124 2.03 -46.00 -16.75
CA ASP A 124 2.65 -47.19 -16.13
C ASP A 124 4.13 -46.91 -15.81
N PRO A 125 4.50 -46.76 -14.52
CA PRO A 125 5.87 -46.45 -14.12
C PRO A 125 6.86 -47.60 -14.38
N VAL A 126 6.38 -48.82 -14.59
CA VAL A 126 7.24 -49.99 -14.83
C VAL A 126 7.62 -50.10 -16.30
N THR A 127 6.70 -49.79 -17.21
CA THR A 127 6.93 -49.87 -18.66
C THR A 127 7.27 -48.52 -19.29
N GLY A 128 7.02 -47.42 -18.60
CA GLY A 128 7.14 -46.06 -19.14
C GLY A 128 6.04 -45.73 -20.16
N ALA A 129 4.99 -46.55 -20.27
CA ALA A 129 3.92 -46.35 -21.23
C ALA A 129 2.96 -45.25 -20.76
N ILE A 130 2.72 -44.27 -21.65
CA ILE A 130 1.82 -43.15 -21.42
C ILE A 130 0.51 -43.38 -22.19
N SER A 131 -0.64 -43.34 -21.49
CA SER A 131 -1.96 -43.46 -22.11
C SER A 131 -2.53 -42.08 -22.40
N TRP A 132 -2.32 -41.59 -23.62
CA TRP A 132 -2.73 -40.25 -24.03
C TRP A 132 -4.26 -40.11 -24.11
N PRO A 133 -4.85 -39.04 -23.52
CA PRO A 133 -6.25 -38.67 -23.72
C PRO A 133 -6.58 -38.45 -25.20
N ALA A 134 -7.83 -38.70 -25.63
CA ALA A 134 -8.24 -38.62 -27.03
C ALA A 134 -7.89 -37.27 -27.71
N VAL A 135 -8.00 -36.16 -26.96
CA VAL A 135 -7.64 -34.81 -27.43
C VAL A 135 -6.16 -34.69 -27.79
N LEU A 136 -5.29 -35.39 -27.07
CA LEU A 136 -3.83 -35.33 -27.22
C LEU A 136 -3.28 -36.41 -28.17
N ARG A 137 -4.15 -37.25 -28.77
CA ARG A 137 -3.77 -38.25 -29.79
C ARG A 137 -3.74 -37.69 -31.21
N ASP A 138 -4.24 -36.47 -31.39
CA ASP A 138 -4.20 -35.78 -32.66
C ASP A 138 -2.74 -35.53 -33.10
N ASP A 139 -2.47 -35.70 -34.40
CA ASP A 139 -1.13 -35.60 -35.00
C ASP A 139 -0.45 -34.25 -34.68
N ARG A 140 -1.23 -33.19 -34.47
CA ARG A 140 -0.70 -31.87 -34.07
C ARG A 140 0.12 -31.90 -32.77
N PHE A 141 -0.15 -32.86 -31.89
CA PHE A 141 0.56 -33.03 -30.63
C PHE A 141 1.70 -34.05 -30.72
N GLY A 142 1.86 -34.72 -31.85
CA GLY A 142 2.91 -35.73 -32.09
C GLY A 142 4.32 -35.20 -31.82
N GLU A 143 4.58 -33.95 -32.19
CA GLU A 143 5.87 -33.28 -31.95
C GLU A 143 6.25 -33.22 -30.46
N TYR A 144 5.27 -33.12 -29.56
CA TYR A 144 5.50 -33.14 -28.11
C TYR A 144 5.40 -34.54 -27.52
N ARG A 145 4.44 -35.31 -28.03
CA ARG A 145 4.07 -36.63 -27.52
C ARG A 145 5.19 -37.64 -27.74
N ASP A 146 5.71 -37.72 -28.96
CA ASP A 146 6.65 -38.77 -29.33
C ASP A 146 7.99 -38.64 -28.58
N PRO A 147 8.57 -37.43 -28.39
CA PRO A 147 9.73 -37.25 -27.53
C PRO A 147 9.44 -37.54 -26.05
N LEU A 148 8.25 -37.20 -25.54
CA LEU A 148 7.85 -37.53 -24.17
C LEU A 148 7.75 -39.05 -23.97
N ASP A 149 7.18 -39.79 -24.93
CA ASP A 149 7.10 -41.25 -24.89
C ASP A 149 8.49 -41.91 -24.85
N VAL A 150 9.49 -41.33 -25.54
CA VAL A 150 10.88 -41.82 -25.49
C VAL A 150 11.50 -41.53 -24.11
N LEU A 151 11.39 -40.29 -23.62
CA LEU A 151 11.97 -39.90 -22.33
C LEU A 151 11.44 -40.74 -21.16
N PHE A 152 10.14 -41.05 -21.15
CA PHE A 152 9.53 -41.86 -20.09
C PHE A 152 9.85 -43.36 -20.23
N ARG A 153 10.03 -43.87 -21.45
CA ARG A 153 10.56 -45.23 -21.67
C ARG A 153 12.01 -45.35 -21.21
N ASP A 154 12.85 -44.38 -21.54
CA ASP A 154 14.24 -44.34 -21.11
C ASP A 154 14.36 -44.24 -19.59
N ARG A 155 13.50 -43.43 -18.95
CA ARG A 155 13.37 -43.36 -17.48
C ARG A 155 13.05 -44.71 -16.86
N ALA A 156 12.06 -45.42 -17.40
CA ALA A 156 11.66 -46.73 -16.90
C ALA A 156 12.82 -47.75 -17.04
N ALA A 157 13.53 -47.73 -18.17
CA ALA A 157 14.71 -48.57 -18.39
C ALA A 157 15.88 -48.22 -17.45
N ALA A 158 16.02 -46.95 -17.07
CA ALA A 158 17.06 -46.45 -16.15
C ALA A 158 16.71 -46.63 -14.67
N GLY A 159 15.56 -47.24 -14.33
CA GLY A 159 15.17 -47.50 -12.95
C GLY A 159 14.41 -46.38 -12.26
N GLY A 160 13.84 -45.43 -13.02
CA GLY A 160 12.96 -44.38 -12.50
C GLY A 160 13.60 -43.00 -12.39
N ASP A 161 14.91 -42.88 -12.63
CA ASP A 161 15.64 -41.62 -12.54
C ASP A 161 15.75 -40.90 -13.90
N LEU A 162 15.57 -39.58 -13.88
CA LEU A 162 15.83 -38.69 -15.02
C LEU A 162 17.07 -37.83 -14.73
N THR A 163 17.90 -37.63 -15.74
CA THR A 163 18.98 -36.64 -15.67
C THR A 163 18.41 -35.22 -15.67
N VAL A 164 19.20 -34.25 -15.19
CA VAL A 164 18.81 -32.82 -15.18
C VAL A 164 18.45 -32.32 -16.58
N GLN A 165 19.16 -32.78 -17.61
CA GLN A 165 18.90 -32.44 -19.01
C GLN A 165 17.55 -33.00 -19.48
N GLN A 166 17.29 -34.28 -19.22
CA GLN A 166 16.02 -34.90 -19.58
C GLN A 166 14.85 -34.27 -18.83
N PHE A 167 15.03 -33.91 -17.56
CA PHE A 167 14.04 -33.18 -16.78
C PHE A 167 13.67 -31.84 -17.43
N ASN A 168 14.68 -31.03 -17.80
CA ASN A 168 14.44 -29.77 -18.49
C ASN A 168 13.70 -30.00 -19.82
N GLN A 169 14.06 -31.05 -20.56
CA GLN A 169 13.38 -31.41 -21.81
C GLN A 169 11.91 -31.79 -21.58
N VAL A 170 11.59 -32.58 -20.55
CA VAL A 170 10.19 -32.89 -20.19
C VAL A 170 9.41 -31.61 -19.86
N ARG A 171 10.01 -30.71 -19.08
CA ARG A 171 9.39 -29.43 -18.71
C ARG A 171 9.12 -28.55 -19.93
N ASP A 172 10.06 -28.47 -20.85
CA ASP A 172 9.92 -27.63 -22.05
C ASP A 172 8.89 -28.23 -23.02
N LEU A 173 8.87 -29.56 -23.20
CA LEU A 173 7.89 -30.27 -24.03
C LEU A 173 6.46 -30.15 -23.46
N THR A 174 6.28 -30.35 -22.15
CA THR A 174 4.98 -30.20 -21.49
C THR A 174 4.48 -28.76 -21.51
N GLY A 175 5.38 -27.77 -21.35
CA GLY A 175 5.07 -26.35 -21.49
C GLY A 175 4.65 -25.96 -22.91
N GLY A 176 5.35 -26.50 -23.92
CA GLY A 176 4.98 -26.35 -25.33
C GLY A 176 3.61 -26.96 -25.63
N MET A 177 3.37 -28.18 -25.18
CA MET A 177 2.11 -28.89 -25.36
C MET A 177 0.92 -28.16 -24.70
N LEU A 178 1.11 -27.60 -23.50
CA LEU A 178 0.10 -26.76 -22.83
C LEU A 178 -0.19 -25.48 -23.61
N SER A 179 0.84 -24.88 -24.21
CA SER A 179 0.70 -23.66 -25.03
C SER A 179 -0.08 -23.95 -26.31
N ALA A 180 0.21 -25.06 -26.99
CA ALA A 180 -0.53 -25.54 -28.14
C ALA A 180 -2.00 -25.86 -27.79
N LEU A 181 -2.24 -26.56 -26.68
CA LEU A 181 -3.59 -26.84 -26.19
C LEU A 181 -4.38 -25.56 -25.89
N LYS A 182 -3.71 -24.53 -25.34
CA LYS A 182 -4.34 -23.24 -25.03
C LYS A 182 -4.66 -22.42 -26.28
N ALA A 183 -3.84 -22.49 -27.33
CA ALA A 183 -4.10 -21.78 -28.59
C ALA A 183 -5.45 -22.22 -29.21
N ASP A 184 -5.75 -23.51 -29.11
CA ASP A 184 -6.97 -24.12 -29.66
C ASP A 184 -8.10 -24.28 -28.64
N ILE A 185 -8.09 -23.53 -27.53
CA ILE A 185 -9.07 -23.70 -26.44
C ILE A 185 -10.54 -23.62 -26.91
N ARG A 186 -10.81 -22.90 -28.00
CA ARG A 186 -12.16 -22.75 -28.57
C ARG A 186 -12.65 -23.99 -29.32
N ASN A 187 -11.76 -24.89 -29.70
CA ASN A 187 -12.07 -26.10 -30.47
C ASN A 187 -12.44 -27.30 -29.57
N TYR A 188 -12.37 -27.13 -28.24
CA TYR A 188 -12.62 -28.20 -27.27
C TYR A 188 -13.75 -27.84 -26.33
N SER A 189 -14.45 -28.87 -25.83
CA SER A 189 -15.35 -28.69 -24.70
C SER A 189 -14.53 -28.29 -23.46
N ALA A 190 -15.12 -27.53 -22.53
CA ALA A 190 -14.46 -27.14 -21.30
C ALA A 190 -13.96 -28.36 -20.49
N ASN A 191 -14.72 -29.45 -20.49
CA ASN A 191 -14.36 -30.69 -19.81
C ASN A 191 -13.15 -31.38 -20.45
N ASP A 192 -13.09 -31.44 -21.79
CA ASP A 192 -12.01 -32.10 -22.51
C ASP A 192 -10.70 -31.31 -22.40
N TYR A 193 -10.79 -29.97 -22.47
CA TYR A 193 -9.65 -29.09 -22.21
C TYR A 193 -9.10 -29.29 -20.80
N LEU A 194 -9.96 -29.30 -19.77
CA LEU A 194 -9.52 -29.49 -18.38
C LEU A 194 -8.88 -30.86 -18.16
N ARG A 195 -9.45 -31.93 -18.75
CA ARG A 195 -8.85 -33.28 -18.68
C ARG A 195 -7.46 -33.32 -19.30
N ALA A 196 -7.32 -32.80 -20.53
CA ALA A 196 -6.03 -32.76 -21.23
C ALA A 196 -5.00 -31.91 -20.48
N ARG A 197 -5.39 -30.72 -20.00
CA ARG A 197 -4.52 -29.84 -19.22
C ARG A 197 -4.05 -30.51 -17.93
N ASN A 198 -4.97 -31.10 -17.18
CA ASN A 198 -4.64 -31.77 -15.92
C ASN A 198 -3.71 -32.95 -16.17
N PHE A 199 -3.95 -33.74 -17.22
CA PHE A 199 -3.07 -34.83 -17.63
C PHE A 199 -1.64 -34.34 -17.90
N ILE A 200 -1.47 -33.29 -18.72
CA ILE A 200 -0.13 -32.74 -19.03
C ILE A 200 0.56 -32.20 -17.76
N THR A 201 -0.21 -31.53 -16.90
CA THR A 201 0.32 -30.95 -15.65
C THR A 201 0.79 -32.04 -14.70
N SER A 202 0.02 -33.12 -14.57
CA SER A 202 0.42 -34.23 -13.71
C SER A 202 1.59 -35.01 -14.30
N LEU A 203 1.69 -35.15 -15.62
CA LEU A 203 2.85 -35.78 -16.27
C LEU A 203 4.15 -35.00 -15.99
N ALA A 204 4.10 -33.67 -15.99
CA ALA A 204 5.23 -32.84 -15.59
C ALA A 204 5.61 -33.03 -14.11
N HIS A 205 4.61 -33.24 -13.24
CA HIS A 205 4.84 -33.48 -11.82
C HIS A 205 5.42 -34.87 -11.54
N GLU A 206 5.02 -35.90 -12.30
CA GLU A 206 5.62 -37.24 -12.20
C GLU A 206 7.11 -37.26 -12.56
N ALA A 207 7.56 -36.36 -13.43
CA ALA A 207 8.98 -36.18 -13.71
C ALA A 207 9.74 -35.50 -12.55
N GLN A 208 9.02 -34.85 -11.62
CA GLN A 208 9.57 -34.14 -10.47
C GLN A 208 9.58 -35.00 -9.20
N ILE A 209 8.62 -35.91 -9.03
CA ILE A 209 8.58 -36.82 -7.88
C ILE A 209 9.74 -37.81 -7.99
N ASN A 210 10.66 -37.69 -7.04
CA ASN A 210 11.67 -38.66 -6.65
C ASN A 210 11.50 -38.91 -5.14
#